data_AF-A0A2N6VJN3-F1
#
_entry.id   AF-A0A2N6VJN3-F1
#
_cell.length_a   1.000
_cell.length_b   1.000
_cell.length_c   1.000
_cell.angle_alpha   90.00
_cell.angle_beta   90.00
_cell.angle_gamma   90.00
#
_symmetry.space_group_name_H-M   'P 1'
#
loop_
_entity.id
_entity.type
_entity.pdbx_description
1 polymer ?
#
loop_
_entity_poly.entity_id
_entity_poly.type
_entity_poly.pdbx_seq_one_letter_code
_entity_poly.pdbx_strand_id
1 'polypeptide(L)' 'LADIADPAELAAGYEAGGAAAISVLTEERRFGGSLEDFAAVRARVDVPLLRKDFMVDEY' A
#
# COMPACT_ATOMS: atom_id res chain seq x y z
N LEU A 1 -2.62 4.25 -14.77
CA LEU A 1 -2.57 3.21 -13.72
C LEU A 1 -3.91 2.49 -13.72
N ALA A 2 -3.96 1.25 -13.22
CA ALA A 2 -5.24 0.56 -13.06
C ALA A 2 -5.95 1.07 -11.81
N ASP A 3 -7.28 1.17 -11.86
CA ASP A 3 -8.07 1.54 -10.69
C ASP A 3 -8.10 0.37 -9.69
N ILE A 4 -7.88 0.69 -8.41
CA ILE A 4 -7.95 -0.25 -7.29
C ILE A 4 -9.13 0.15 -6.43
N ALA A 5 -10.15 -0.70 -6.35
CA ALA A 5 -11.36 -0.41 -5.57
C ALA A 5 -11.15 -0.56 -4.05
N ASP A 6 -10.34 -1.53 -3.63
CA ASP A 6 -9.98 -1.78 -2.23
C ASP A 6 -8.52 -2.25 -2.13
N PRO A 7 -7.60 -1.37 -1.72
CA PRO A 7 -6.19 -1.71 -1.56
C PRO A 7 -5.94 -2.78 -0.49
N ALA A 8 -6.75 -2.83 0.57
CA ALA A 8 -6.56 -3.77 1.67
C ALA A 8 -6.90 -5.19 1.23
N GLU A 9 -8.01 -5.38 0.50
CA GLU A 9 -8.37 -6.70 -0.02
C GLU A 9 -7.40 -7.18 -1.10
N LEU A 10 -6.91 -6.26 -1.96
CA LEU A 10 -5.86 -6.58 -2.92
C LEU A 10 -4.57 -7.05 -2.22
N ALA A 11 -4.17 -6.36 -1.14
CA ALA A 11 -3.00 -6.73 -0.36
C ALA A 11 -3.14 -8.10 0.32
N ALA A 12 -4.32 -8.43 0.84
CA ALA A 12 -4.60 -9.76 1.39
C ALA A 12 -4.44 -10.85 0.32
N GLY A 13 -4.89 -10.58 -0.91
CA GLY A 13 -4.67 -11.47 -2.04
C GLY A 13 -3.17 -11.69 -2.35
N TYR A 14 -2.36 -10.62 -2.28
CA TYR A 14 -0.91 -10.74 -2.46
C TYR A 14 -0.23 -11.56 -1.36
N GLU A 15 -0.60 -11.34 -0.09
CA GLU A 15 -0.09 -12.12 1.04
C GLU A 15 -0.46 -13.60 0.91
N ALA A 16 -1.72 -13.90 0.61
CA ALA A 16 -2.17 -15.28 0.36
C ALA A 16 -1.45 -15.94 -0.83
N GLY A 17 -1.04 -15.14 -1.81
CA GLY A 17 -0.20 -15.56 -2.94
C GLY A 17 1.28 -15.76 -2.61
N GLY A 18 1.69 -15.54 -1.36
CA GLY A 18 3.08 -15.73 -0.90
C GLY A 18 3.99 -14.51 -1.14
N ALA A 19 3.43 -13.30 -1.28
CA ALA A 19 4.24 -12.10 -1.35
C ALA A 19 5.09 -11.93 -0.08
N ALA A 20 6.40 -11.75 -0.25
CA ALA A 20 7.31 -11.57 0.88
C ALA A 20 7.19 -10.19 1.54
N ALA A 21 6.69 -9.20 0.80
CA ALA A 21 6.44 -7.84 1.25
C ALA A 21 5.49 -7.14 0.28
N ILE A 22 4.83 -6.07 0.71
CA ILE A 22 3.90 -5.28 -0.10
C ILE A 22 4.31 -3.81 -0.06
N SER A 23 4.45 -3.17 -1.23
CA SER A 23 4.63 -1.71 -1.30
C SER A 23 3.29 -1.05 -1.58
N VAL A 24 2.96 -0.01 -0.82
CA VAL A 24 1.72 0.75 -0.99
C VAL A 24 2.09 2.17 -1.41
N LEU A 25 1.53 2.61 -2.54
CA LEU A 25 1.68 3.98 -3.01
C LEU A 25 0.86 4.91 -2.12
N THR A 26 1.49 5.95 -1.57
CA THR A 26 0.83 6.94 -0.70
C THR A 26 0.80 8.34 -1.29
N GLU A 27 1.37 8.52 -2.49
CA GLU A 27 1.38 9.81 -3.19
C GLU A 27 0.03 10.07 -3.88
N GLU A 28 -0.58 11.20 -3.58
CA GLU A 28 -1.96 11.50 -3.98
C GLU A 28 -2.10 12.02 -5.43
N ARG A 29 -1.17 12.85 -5.93
CA ARG A 29 -1.42 13.67 -7.14
C ARG A 29 -1.18 12.93 -8.45
N ARG A 30 -0.15 12.09 -8.48
CA ARG A 30 0.26 11.32 -9.67
C ARG A 30 -0.21 9.88 -9.58
N PHE A 31 -0.26 9.32 -8.38
CA PHE A 31 -0.56 7.91 -8.17
C PHE A 31 -1.94 7.66 -7.53
N GLY A 32 -2.59 8.69 -6.97
CA GLY A 32 -3.91 8.55 -6.37
C GLY A 32 -3.94 7.67 -5.12
N GLY A 33 -2.79 7.47 -4.48
CA GLY A 33 -2.72 6.74 -3.21
C GLY A 33 -2.87 7.66 -2.01
N SER A 34 -2.94 7.08 -0.81
CA SER A 34 -3.08 7.85 0.43
C SER A 34 -2.42 7.15 1.62
N LEU A 35 -2.18 7.90 2.71
CA LEU A 35 -1.79 7.30 3.99
C LEU A 35 -2.91 6.47 4.63
N GLU A 36 -4.18 6.75 4.28
CA GLU A 36 -5.32 5.94 4.71
C GLU A 36 -5.29 4.54 4.09
N ASP A 37 -4.95 4.44 2.80
CA ASP A 37 -4.75 3.15 2.12
C ASP A 37 -3.62 2.36 2.78
N PHE A 38 -2.52 3.04 3.13
CA PHE A 38 -1.41 2.41 3.85
C PHE A 38 -1.85 1.82 5.20
N ALA A 39 -2.61 2.59 5.97
CA ALA A 39 -3.14 2.15 7.26
C ALA A 39 -4.14 0.99 7.10
N ALA A 40 -5.03 1.05 6.10
CA ALA A 40 -5.99 0.00 5.80
C ALA A 40 -5.30 -1.32 5.42
N VAL A 41 -4.26 -1.25 4.56
CA VAL A 41 -3.45 -2.42 4.20
C VAL A 41 -2.74 -2.98 5.44
N ARG A 42 -2.12 -2.14 6.27
CA ARG A 42 -1.44 -2.59 7.50
C ARG A 42 -2.37 -3.32 8.46
N ALA A 43 -3.63 -2.90 8.56
CA ALA A 43 -4.61 -3.56 9.42
C ALA A 43 -5.05 -4.94 8.88
N ARG A 44 -4.76 -5.25 7.61
CA ARG A 44 -5.31 -6.41 6.89
C ARG A 44 -4.32 -7.53 6.60
N VAL A 45 -3.03 -7.22 6.53
CA VAL A 45 -1.93 -8.17 6.24
C VAL A 45 -0.88 -8.16 7.33
N ASP A 46 -0.11 -9.23 7.45
CA ASP A 46 0.98 -9.40 8.41
C ASP A 46 2.37 -9.15 7.80
N VAL A 47 2.54 -9.40 6.50
CA VAL A 47 3.82 -9.22 5.78
C VAL A 47 4.37 -7.78 5.90
N PRO A 48 5.71 -7.60 5.78
CA PRO A 48 6.33 -6.28 5.80
C PRO A 48 5.76 -5.34 4.73
N LEU A 49 5.60 -4.06 5.10
CA LEU A 49 5.11 -3.01 4.21
C LEU A 49 6.19 -1.97 3.89
N LEU A 50 6.20 -1.50 2.66
CA LEU A 50 7.00 -0.36 2.21
C LEU A 50 6.07 0.81 1.87
N ARG A 51 6.27 1.96 2.53
CA ARG A 51 5.64 3.24 2.13
C ARG A 51 6.30 3.70 0.84
N LYS A 52 5.60 3.56 -0.29
CA LYS A 52 6.11 3.94 -1.60
C LYS A 52 5.68 5.37 -1.91
N ASP A 53 6.56 6.30 -1.57
CA ASP A 53 6.33 7.73 -1.68
C ASP A 53 7.62 8.47 -2.05
N PHE A 54 7.53 9.78 -2.24
CA PHE A 54 8.68 10.67 -2.33
C PHE A 54 9.00 11.26 -0.97
N MET A 55 9.91 10.60 -0.24
CA MET A 55 10.40 11.10 1.05
C MET A 55 11.44 12.20 0.79
N VAL A 56 11.09 13.45 1.10
CA VAL A 56 11.96 14.64 0.93
C VAL A 56 12.42 15.23 2.26
N ASP A 57 11.84 14.75 3.35
CA ASP A 57 12.08 15.14 4.73
C ASP A 57 11.95 13.89 5.62
N GLU A 58 12.38 14.00 6.87
CA GLU A 58 12.24 12.96 7.90
C GLU A 58 10.79 12.80 8.39
N TYR A 59 9.90 13.73 8.04
CA TYR A 59 8.48 13.76 8.43
C TYR A 59 7.58 12.87 7.55
#